data_AF-A0A6G3XEF5-F1
#
_entry.id   AF-A0A6G3XEF5-F1
#
_cell.length_a   1.000
_cell.length_b   1.000
_cell.length_c   1.000
_cell.angle_alpha   90.00
_cell.angle_beta   90.00
_cell.angle_gamma   90.00
#
_symmetry.space_group_name_H-M   'P 1'
#
loop_
_entity.id
_entity.type
_entity.pdbx_description
1 polymer ?
#
loop_
_entity_poly.entity_id
_entity_poly.type
_entity_poly.pdbx_seq_one_letter_code
_entity_poly.pdbx_strand_id
1 'polypeptide(L)' 'GDRLVAWCVPEGDVTGTDVRDWLAARLPHYAVPGELRLLPALPLTAAGKVDRAALLALEPAPAPAVAVVGPKTDLEREIA' A
#
# COMPACT_ATOMS: atom_id res chain seq x y z
N GLY A 1 13.41 1.99 -6.63
CA GLY A 1 13.21 1.25 -5.37
C GLY A 1 11.92 0.48 -5.47
N ASP A 2 11.89 -0.74 -4.93
CA ASP A 2 10.69 -1.57 -4.95
C ASP A 2 9.62 -0.94 -4.03
N ARG A 3 8.43 -0.70 -4.59
CA ARG A 3 7.29 -0.13 -3.86
C ARG A 3 6.32 -1.25 -3.51
N LEU A 4 5.94 -1.36 -2.24
CA LEU A 4 4.89 -2.26 -1.80
C LEU A 4 3.51 -1.60 -1.98
N VAL A 5 2.63 -2.29 -2.72
CA VAL A 5 1.23 -1.95 -2.91
C VAL A 5 0.37 -3.04 -2.27
N ALA A 6 -0.60 -2.65 -1.45
CA ALA A 6 -1.55 -3.55 -0.81
C ALA A 6 -2.97 -3.28 -1.33
N TRP A 7 -3.70 -4.36 -1.62
CA TRP A 7 -5.12 -4.33 -1.92
C TRP A 7 -5.88 -5.02 -0.78
N CYS A 8 -6.90 -4.35 -0.25
CA CYS A 8 -7.66 -4.82 0.90
C CYS A 8 -9.15 -4.66 0.64
N VAL A 9 -9.96 -5.59 1.14
CA VAL A 9 -11.42 -5.44 1.19
C VAL A 9 -11.78 -5.20 2.65
N PRO A 10 -12.18 -3.97 3.02
CA PRO A 10 -12.54 -3.68 4.40
C PRO A 10 -13.89 -4.30 4.75
N GLU A 11 -14.00 -4.81 5.98
CA GLU A 11 -15.28 -5.16 6.59
C GLU A 11 -15.71 -4.02 7.52
N GLY A 12 -16.78 -3.30 7.16
CA GLY A 12 -17.26 -2.14 7.90
C GLY A 12 -16.56 -0.82 7.52
N ASP A 13 -16.60 0.15 8.43
CA ASP A 13 -16.05 1.49 8.22
C ASP A 13 -14.57 1.53 8.62
N VAL A 14 -13.73 0.88 7.80
CA VAL A 14 -12.27 0.83 7.99
C VAL A 14 -11.60 1.66 6.91
N THR A 15 -10.77 2.61 7.33
CA THR A 15 -10.01 3.46 6.42
C THR A 15 -8.63 2.88 6.10
N GLY A 16 -8.00 3.37 5.03
CA GLY A 16 -6.63 2.97 4.70
C GLY A 16 -5.59 3.39 5.75
N THR A 17 -5.87 4.44 6.52
CA THR A 17 -5.03 4.88 7.65
C THR A 17 -5.08 3.86 8.79
N ASP A 18 -6.28 3.39 9.15
CA ASP A 18 -6.46 2.40 10.22
C ASP A 18 -5.66 1.12 9.94
N VAL A 19 -5.70 0.65 8.68
CA VAL A 19 -4.94 -0.53 8.26
C VAL A 19 -3.44 -0.27 8.31
N ARG A 20 -2.98 0.90 7.83
CA ARG A 20 -1.56 1.27 7.85
C ARG A 20 -1.02 1.34 9.28
N ASP A 21 -1.74 1.97 10.18
CA ASP A 21 -1.33 2.10 11.58
C ASP A 21 -1.29 0.75 12.29
N TRP A 22 -2.27 -0.11 12.00
CA TRP A 22 -2.28 -1.48 12.51
C TRP A 22 -1.08 -2.30 12.04
N LEU A 23 -0.67 -2.14 10.77
CA LEU A 23 0.51 -2.79 10.20
C LEU A 23 1.80 -2.23 10.78
N ALA A 24 1.92 -0.91 10.91
CA ALA A 24 3.11 -0.24 11.44
C ALA A 24 3.41 -0.61 12.90
N ALA A 25 2.38 -0.95 13.68
CA ALA A 25 2.54 -1.44 15.04
C ALA A 25 3.08 -2.89 15.14
N ARG A 26 3.08 -3.65 14.03
CA ARG A 26 3.38 -5.10 14.02
C ARG A 26 4.51 -5.50 13.08
N LEU A 27 4.76 -4.69 12.07
CA LEU A 27 5.71 -4.97 11.01
C LEU A 27 6.88 -3.97 11.06
N PRO A 28 8.08 -4.39 10.66
CA PRO A 28 9.15 -3.44 10.43
C PRO A 28 8.77 -2.47 9.31
N HIS A 29 9.31 -1.25 9.38
CA HIS A 29 8.92 -0.13 8.49
C HIS A 29 8.94 -0.48 7.00
N TYR A 30 9.94 -1.25 6.54
CA TYR A 30 10.08 -1.64 5.14
C TYR A 30 8.98 -2.60 4.64
N ALA A 31 8.24 -3.25 5.54
CA ALA A 31 7.15 -4.17 5.21
C ALA A 31 5.77 -3.47 5.27
N VAL A 32 5.72 -2.22 5.72
CA VAL A 32 4.49 -1.41 5.67
C VAL A 32 4.30 -0.91 4.24
N PRO A 33 3.15 -1.19 3.58
CA PRO A 33 2.92 -0.77 2.21
C PRO A 33 2.95 0.75 2.06
N GLY A 34 3.67 1.24 1.04
CA GLY A 34 3.65 2.66 0.69
C GLY A 34 2.27 3.09 0.19
N GLU A 35 1.57 2.17 -0.47
CA GLU A 35 0.28 2.38 -1.11
C GLU A 35 -0.72 1.31 -0.67
N LEU A 36 -1.91 1.75 -0.27
CA LEU A 36 -2.99 0.85 0.16
C LEU A 36 -4.27 1.22 -0.59
N ARG A 37 -4.93 0.21 -1.16
CA ARG A 37 -6.12 0.34 -2.01
C ARG A 37 -7.25 -0.46 -1.38
N LEU A 38 -8.31 0.23 -0.98
CA LEU A 38 -9.53 -0.39 -0.51
C LEU A 38 -10.41 -0.72 -1.73
N LEU A 39 -10.82 -1.97 -1.82
CA LEU A 39 -11.67 -2.50 -2.88
C LEU A 39 -12.98 -3.01 -2.31
N PRO A 40 -14.09 -2.95 -3.07
CA PRO A 40 -15.35 -3.58 -2.65
C PRO A 40 -15.26 -5.12 -2.68
N ALA A 41 -14.40 -5.68 -3.54
CA ALA A 41 -14.13 -7.11 -3.63
C ALA A 41 -12.79 -7.35 -4.34
N LEU A 42 -12.15 -8.49 -4.06
CA LEU A 42 -10.99 -8.95 -4.82
C LEU A 42 -11.46 -9.58 -6.14
N PRO A 43 -10.86 -9.22 -7.29
CA PRO A 43 -11.13 -9.92 -8.53
C PRO A 43 -10.59 -11.34 -8.45
N LEU A 44 -11.41 -12.30 -8.85
CA LEU A 44 -11.07 -13.72 -8.85
C LEU A 44 -11.12 -14.27 -10.27
N THR A 45 -10.20 -15.17 -10.57
CA THR A 45 -10.24 -16.04 -11.75
C THR A 45 -11.42 -17.01 -11.68
N ALA A 46 -11.76 -17.67 -12.80
CA ALA A 46 -12.78 -18.72 -12.83
C ALA A 46 -12.53 -19.87 -11.84
N ALA A 47 -11.26 -20.08 -11.45
CA ALA A 47 -10.85 -21.06 -10.45
C ALA A 47 -10.94 -20.53 -9.00
N GLY A 48 -11.43 -19.31 -8.78
CA GLY A 48 -11.58 -18.68 -7.46
C GLY A 48 -10.29 -18.09 -6.87
N LYS A 49 -9.16 -18.14 -7.58
CA LYS A 49 -7.90 -17.51 -7.14
C LYS A 49 -7.90 -16.03 -7.44
N VAL A 50 -7.21 -15.23 -6.62
CA VAL A 50 -6.99 -13.80 -6.90
C VAL A 50 -6.38 -13.59 -8.27
N ASP A 51 -7.06 -12.80 -9.09
CA ASP A 51 -6.59 -12.40 -10.41
C ASP A 51 -5.68 -11.16 -10.27
N ARG A 52 -4.37 -11.41 -10.25
CA ARG A 52 -3.37 -10.33 -10.13
C ARG A 52 -3.34 -9.42 -11.36
N ALA A 53 -3.66 -9.93 -12.54
CA ALA A 53 -3.68 -9.12 -13.75
C ALA A 53 -4.86 -8.15 -13.71
N ALA A 54 -6.04 -8.62 -13.28
CA ALA A 54 -7.19 -7.76 -13.05
C ALA A 54 -6.93 -6.72 -11.95
N LEU A 55 -6.24 -7.10 -10.86
CA LEU A 55 -5.85 -6.14 -9.81
C LEU A 55 -4.95 -5.01 -10.34
N LEU A 56 -3.93 -5.35 -11.13
CA LEU A 56 -3.03 -4.36 -11.72
C LEU A 56 -3.74 -3.49 -12.77
N ALA A 57 -4.74 -4.03 -13.47
CA ALA A 57 -5.54 -3.26 -14.41
C ALA A 57 -6.51 -2.26 -13.74
N LEU A 58 -6.79 -2.41 -12.44
CA LEU A 58 -7.52 -1.40 -11.65
C LEU A 58 -6.67 -0.15 -11.36
N GLU A 59 -5.35 -0.22 -11.56
CA GLU A 59 -4.49 0.95 -11.46
C GLU A 59 -4.66 1.84 -12.70
N PRO A 60 -4.80 3.18 -12.56
CA PRO A 60 -4.43 4.05 -13.66
C PRO A 60 -2.96 3.75 -14.01
N ALA A 61 -2.65 3.66 -15.31
CA ALA A 61 -1.29 3.41 -15.81
C ALA A 61 -0.26 4.17 -14.96
N PRO A 62 0.86 3.54 -14.56
CA PRO A 62 1.73 4.07 -13.53
C PRO A 62 2.05 5.53 -13.85
N ALA A 63 1.49 6.44 -13.05
CA ALA A 63 1.93 7.82 -13.08
C ALA A 63 3.43 7.77 -12.77
N PRO A 64 4.29 8.45 -13.55
CA PRO A 64 5.71 8.51 -13.26
C PRO A 64 5.83 8.93 -11.79
N ALA A 65 6.63 8.17 -11.02
CA ALA A 65 6.71 8.27 -9.58
C ALA A 65 6.71 9.75 -9.14
N VAL A 66 5.55 10.27 -8.77
CA VAL A 66 5.47 11.58 -8.15
C VAL A 66 6.02 11.32 -6.77
N ALA A 67 7.23 11.84 -6.54
CA ALA A 67 7.84 11.88 -5.23
C ALA A 67 6.83 12.54 -4.28
N VAL A 68 6.17 11.72 -3.45
CA VAL A 68 5.42 12.23 -2.31
C VAL A 68 6.47 12.57 -1.26
N VAL A 69 6.82 13.86 -1.24
CA VAL A 69 7.62 14.51 -0.21
C VAL A 69 6.76 14.74 1.03
N GLY A 70 7.36 14.55 2.21
CA GLY A 70 6.93 15.11 3.48
C GLY A 70 7.89 14.73 4.61
N PRO A 71 8.81 15.62 5.04
CA PRO A 71 9.92 15.29 5.94
C PRO A 71 9.44 15.15 7.38
N LYS A 72 9.85 14.07 8.03
CA LYS A 72 9.89 13.89 9.51
C LYS A 72 11.07 12.95 9.73
N THR A 73 12.22 13.35 10.25
CA THR A 73 12.58 14.34 11.26
C THR A 73 14.08 14.63 11.09
N ASP A 74 14.57 15.79 11.51
CA ASP A 74 16.00 16.09 11.68
C ASP A 74 16.77 14.99 12.45
N LEU A 75 17.32 13.97 11.77
CA LEU A 75 18.32 13.06 12.35
C LEU A 75 19.53 12.79 11.43
N GLU A 76 19.69 13.55 10.34
CA GLU A 76 20.88 13.48 9.48
C GLU A 76 21.70 14.77 9.58
N ARG A 77 22.16 15.12 10.79
CA ARG A 77 23.24 16.13 10.93
C ARG A 77 24.44 15.66 11.71
N GLU A 78 24.55 14.36 12.00
CA GLU A 78 25.65 13.86 12.82
C GLU A 78 26.18 12.51 12.34
N ILE A 79 26.60 12.43 11.08
CA ILE A 79 27.59 11.44 10.64
C ILE A 79 28.65 12.18 9.82
N ALA A 80 29.69 12.61 10.54
CA ALA A 80 31.06 13.01 10.16
C ALA A 80 31.25 14.18 9.16
#